data_AF-A0A946I4C9-F1
#
_entry.id   AF-A0A946I4C9-F1
#
_cell.length_a   1.000
_cell.length_b   1.000
_cell.length_c   1.000
_cell.angle_alpha   90.00
_cell.angle_beta   90.00
_cell.angle_gamma   90.00
#
_symmetry.space_group_name_H-M   'P 1'
#
loop_
_entity.id
_entity.type
_entity.pdbx_description
1 polymer ?
#
loop_
_entity_poly.entity_id
_entity_poly.type
_entity_poly.pdbx_seq_one_letter_code
_entity_poly.pdbx_strand_id
1 'polypeptide(L)'
;MSLNEEVELLRSIPLFANIEPSKLKLLAFTSERLAFQEGQSLFHQGDIGDAAYLVVDGTADVVIEGPDGNKITVAQIGRNAFVGEIAILCDVPRTATITATSKLDTLRVSKDLFFRLVNEFPTMAVEIMRELAHRQEQSNLQLTQANQRIRELENRAG
;
A
#
# COMPACT_ATOMS: atom_id res chain seq x y z
N MET A 1 2.65 -6.39 -22.31
CA MET A 1 2.66 -7.57 -21.42
C MET A 1 1.48 -8.43 -21.81
N SER A 2 1.64 -9.74 -21.96
CA SER A 2 0.52 -10.64 -22.26
C SER A 2 -0.31 -10.92 -21.00
N LEU A 3 -1.60 -11.23 -21.13
CA LEU A 3 -2.47 -11.53 -19.97
C LEU A 3 -1.90 -12.65 -19.09
N ASN A 4 -1.19 -13.63 -19.68
CA ASN A 4 -0.57 -14.71 -18.91
C ASN A 4 0.62 -14.20 -18.09
N GLU A 5 1.44 -13.28 -18.62
CA GLU A 5 2.52 -12.64 -17.86
C GLU A 5 1.98 -11.83 -16.68
N GLU A 6 0.81 -11.19 -16.84
CA GLU A 6 0.17 -10.46 -15.76
C GLU A 6 -0.35 -11.38 -14.65
N VAL A 7 -0.92 -12.52 -15.04
CA VAL A 7 -1.36 -13.53 -14.06
C VAL A 7 -0.17 -14.08 -13.30
N GLU A 8 0.94 -14.42 -13.97
CA GLU A 8 2.14 -14.90 -13.28
C GLU A 8 2.75 -13.83 -12.39
N LEU A 9 2.72 -12.57 -12.83
CA LEU A 9 3.14 -11.45 -11.99
C LEU A 9 2.26 -11.34 -10.75
N LEU A 10 0.93 -11.38 -10.89
CA LEU A 10 0.02 -11.34 -9.75
C LEU A 10 0.23 -12.54 -8.82
N ARG A 11 0.46 -13.74 -9.34
CA ARG A 11 0.76 -14.93 -8.51
C ARG A 11 2.04 -14.80 -7.69
N SER A 12 3.01 -14.03 -8.16
CA SER A 12 4.26 -13.77 -7.41
C SER A 12 4.05 -12.88 -6.18
N ILE A 13 2.89 -12.24 -6.09
CA ILE A 13 2.52 -11.33 -5.00
C ILE A 13 1.87 -12.16 -3.90
N PRO A 14 2.38 -12.14 -2.66
CA PRO A 14 1.84 -12.96 -1.57
C PRO A 14 0.32 -12.82 -1.39
N LEU A 15 -0.19 -11.60 -1.57
CA LEU A 15 -1.61 -11.26 -1.53
C LEU A 15 -2.49 -12.11 -2.46
N PHE A 16 -1.93 -12.53 -3.59
CA PHE A 16 -2.64 -13.15 -4.71
C PHE A 16 -2.15 -14.58 -5.01
N ALA A 17 -1.14 -15.07 -4.28
CA ALA A 17 -0.49 -16.35 -4.54
C ALA A 17 -1.45 -17.56 -4.48
N ASN A 18 -2.48 -17.48 -3.64
CA ASN A 18 -3.48 -18.53 -3.41
C ASN A 18 -4.80 -18.32 -4.17
N ILE A 19 -4.85 -17.36 -5.09
CA ILE A 19 -6.05 -17.12 -5.90
C ILE A 19 -5.99 -17.94 -7.20
N GLU A 20 -7.13 -18.50 -7.61
CA GLU A 20 -7.21 -19.27 -8.86
C GLU A 20 -6.82 -18.44 -10.09
N PRO A 21 -6.08 -19.01 -11.06
CA PRO A 21 -5.62 -18.27 -12.25
C PRO A 21 -6.73 -17.59 -13.05
N SER A 22 -7.91 -18.21 -13.13
CA SER A 22 -9.09 -17.63 -13.82
C SER A 22 -9.53 -16.30 -13.19
N LYS A 23 -9.36 -16.16 -11.87
CA LYS A 23 -9.73 -14.97 -11.10
C LYS A 23 -8.65 -13.91 -11.14
N LEU A 24 -7.38 -14.32 -11.17
CA LEU A 24 -6.27 -13.40 -11.43
C LEU A 24 -6.36 -12.78 -12.83
N LYS A 25 -6.86 -13.52 -13.83
CA LYS A 25 -7.18 -12.95 -15.14
C LYS A 25 -8.24 -11.85 -15.05
N LEU A 26 -9.29 -12.06 -14.25
CA LEU A 26 -10.32 -11.05 -14.03
C LEU A 26 -9.71 -9.80 -13.38
N LEU A 27 -8.87 -9.96 -12.37
CA LEU A 27 -8.19 -8.85 -11.70
C LEU A 27 -7.26 -8.11 -12.66
N ALA A 28 -6.42 -8.82 -13.42
CA ALA A 28 -5.56 -8.23 -14.44
C ALA A 28 -6.36 -7.45 -15.50
N PHE A 29 -7.52 -7.96 -15.92
CA PHE A 29 -8.37 -7.32 -16.92
C PHE A 29 -9.14 -6.11 -16.40
N THR A 30 -9.49 -6.08 -15.11
CA THR A 30 -10.35 -5.05 -14.51
C THR A 30 -9.57 -3.98 -13.75
N SER A 31 -8.29 -4.22 -13.46
CA SER A 31 -7.39 -3.25 -12.86
C SER A 31 -6.79 -2.32 -13.92
N GLU A 32 -6.48 -1.10 -13.50
CA GLU A 32 -5.87 -0.10 -14.36
C GLU A 32 -4.37 -0.01 -14.04
N ARG A 33 -3.51 -0.11 -15.06
CA ARG A 33 -2.07 0.10 -14.89
C ARG A 33 -1.74 1.58 -14.88
N LEU A 34 -1.04 2.02 -13.84
CA LEU A 34 -0.58 3.39 -13.72
C LEU A 34 0.92 3.40 -13.42
N ALA A 35 1.64 4.29 -14.10
CA ALA A 35 3.07 4.47 -13.94
C ALA A 35 3.39 5.89 -13.50
N PHE A 36 4.30 6.01 -12.54
CA PHE A 36 4.72 7.26 -11.94
C PHE A 36 6.23 7.37 -12.05
N GLN A 37 6.71 8.54 -12.48
CA GLN A 37 8.14 8.84 -12.48
C GLN A 37 8.61 9.16 -11.07
N GLU A 38 9.93 9.07 -10.85
CA GLU A 38 10.54 9.52 -9.60
C GLU A 38 10.10 10.97 -9.26
N GLY A 39 9.75 11.18 -7.99
CA GLY A 39 9.22 12.44 -7.47
C GLY A 39 7.73 12.67 -7.69
N GLN A 40 7.03 11.85 -8.50
CA GLN A 40 5.59 11.97 -8.67
C GLN A 40 4.84 11.32 -7.51
N SER A 41 3.79 11.99 -7.04
CA SER A 41 2.90 11.43 -6.02
C SER A 41 1.79 10.59 -6.65
N LEU A 42 1.57 9.40 -6.07
CA LEU A 42 0.46 8.51 -6.40
C LEU A 42 -0.88 9.15 -5.98
N PHE A 43 -0.88 9.73 -4.79
CA PHE A 43 -1.95 10.52 -4.19
C PHE A 43 -1.40 11.28 -2.97
N HIS A 44 -2.15 12.28 -2.49
CA HIS A 44 -1.78 13.09 -1.35
C HIS A 44 -2.64 12.76 -0.12
N GLN A 45 -2.08 12.99 1.06
CA GLN A 45 -2.83 12.94 2.31
C GLN A 45 -4.01 13.94 2.25
N GLY A 46 -5.17 13.51 2.73
CA GLY A 46 -6.40 14.30 2.70
C GLY A 46 -7.22 14.16 1.40
N ASP A 47 -6.66 13.59 0.33
CA ASP A 47 -7.43 13.30 -0.88
C ASP A 47 -8.55 12.29 -0.58
N ILE A 48 -9.64 12.35 -1.35
CA ILE A 48 -10.68 11.31 -1.31
C ILE A 48 -10.11 10.04 -1.94
N GLY A 49 -10.19 8.92 -1.23
CA GLY A 49 -9.74 7.62 -1.73
C GLY A 49 -10.85 6.81 -2.39
N ASP A 50 -10.73 6.58 -3.70
CA ASP A 50 -11.69 5.78 -4.49
C ASP A 50 -11.15 4.42 -4.96
N ALA A 51 -9.88 4.15 -4.65
CA ALA A 51 -9.14 2.98 -5.10
C ALA A 51 -7.98 2.66 -4.15
N ALA A 52 -7.52 1.42 -4.20
CA ALA A 52 -6.24 0.99 -3.65
C ALA A 52 -5.29 0.62 -4.78
N TYR A 53 -3.99 0.56 -4.48
CA TYR A 53 -2.93 0.40 -5.46
C TYR A 53 -2.00 -0.71 -5.03
N LEU A 54 -1.70 -1.63 -5.93
CA LEU A 54 -0.67 -2.62 -5.76
C LEU A 54 0.59 -2.17 -6.50
N VAL A 55 1.71 -2.10 -5.81
CA VAL A 55 3.01 -1.81 -6.42
C VAL A 55 3.52 -3.07 -7.11
N VAL A 56 3.65 -2.99 -8.43
CA VAL A 56 4.17 -4.06 -9.28
C VAL A 56 5.69 -3.99 -9.36
N ASP A 57 6.23 -2.78 -9.48
CA ASP A 57 7.66 -2.53 -9.54
C ASP A 57 7.99 -1.10 -9.07
N GLY A 58 9.24 -0.88 -8.67
CA GLY A 58 9.70 0.39 -8.16
C GLY A 58 9.55 0.55 -6.65
N THR A 59 9.80 1.77 -6.20
CA THR A 59 9.83 2.17 -4.78
C THR A 59 9.15 3.51 -4.58
N ALA A 60 8.58 3.70 -3.40
CA ALA A 60 7.95 4.95 -3.00
C ALA A 60 8.07 5.18 -1.50
N ASP A 61 8.01 6.44 -1.09
CA ASP A 61 7.97 6.85 0.30
C ASP A 61 6.52 7.11 0.73
N VAL A 62 6.23 6.72 1.97
CA VAL A 62 4.99 7.03 2.67
C VAL A 62 5.25 8.25 3.56
N VAL A 63 4.63 9.37 3.24
CA VAL A 63 4.87 10.66 3.89
C VAL A 63 3.60 11.11 4.61
N ILE A 64 3.73 11.43 5.89
CA ILE A 64 2.66 12.01 6.71
C ILE A 64 3.03 13.45 7.04
N GLU A 65 2.06 14.35 6.85
CA GLU A 65 2.13 15.73 7.30
C GLU A 65 1.47 15.84 8.69
N GLY A 66 2.26 16.31 9.66
CA GLY A 66 1.83 16.55 11.03
C GLY A 66 1.00 17.83 11.17
N PRO A 67 0.38 18.07 12.35
CA PRO A 67 -0.43 19.27 12.61
C PRO A 67 0.34 20.60 12.50
N ASP A 68 1.66 20.55 12.64
CA ASP A 68 2.60 21.66 12.52
C ASP A 68 3.05 21.92 11.06
N GLY A 69 2.54 21.13 10.11
CA GLY A 69 2.91 21.19 8.69
C GLY A 69 4.22 20.46 8.36
N ASN A 70 4.86 19.82 9.35
CA ASN A 70 6.09 19.07 9.10
C ASN A 70 5.79 17.74 8.41
N LYS A 71 6.50 17.49 7.31
CA LYS A 71 6.42 16.23 6.56
C LYS A 71 7.44 15.24 7.07
N ILE A 72 6.97 14.04 7.37
CA ILE A 72 7.79 12.95 7.90
C ILE A 72 7.59 11.73 7.01
N THR A 73 8.69 11.20 6.45
CA THR A 73 8.68 9.88 5.82
C THR A 73 8.59 8.82 6.92
N VAL A 74 7.48 8.08 6.97
CA VAL A 74 7.22 7.08 8.01
C VAL A 74 7.51 5.65 7.54
N ALA A 75 7.54 5.42 6.24
CA ALA A 75 7.90 4.13 5.67
C ALA A 75 8.39 4.30 4.23
N GLN A 76 9.12 3.30 3.74
CA GLN A 76 9.39 3.11 2.33
C GLN A 76 8.73 1.80 1.88
N ILE A 77 8.07 1.84 0.74
CA ILE A 77 7.39 0.71 0.13
C ILE A 77 8.02 0.38 -1.22
N GLY A 78 7.81 -0.85 -1.68
CA GLY A 78 8.23 -1.27 -3.00
C GLY A 78 7.32 -2.36 -3.54
N ARG A 79 7.84 -3.14 -4.48
CA ARG A 79 7.15 -4.30 -5.07
C ARG A 79 6.38 -5.12 -4.02
N ASN A 80 5.16 -5.51 -4.39
CA ASN A 80 4.17 -6.23 -3.58
C ASN A 80 3.44 -5.39 -2.52
N ALA A 81 3.83 -4.13 -2.29
CA ALA A 81 3.10 -3.28 -1.37
C ALA A 81 1.70 -2.95 -1.91
N PHE A 82 0.70 -3.09 -1.05
CA PHE A 82 -0.70 -2.73 -1.31
C PHE A 82 -1.08 -1.47 -0.52
N VAL A 83 -1.31 -0.33 -1.16
CA VAL A 83 -1.46 0.97 -0.49
C VAL A 83 -2.75 1.70 -0.85
N GLY A 84 -3.17 2.61 0.02
CA GLY A 84 -4.42 3.36 -0.13
C GLY A 84 -5.66 2.56 0.27
N GLU A 85 -5.46 1.37 0.82
CA GLU A 85 -6.47 0.46 1.34
C GLU A 85 -7.23 1.04 2.53
N ILE A 86 -6.56 1.80 3.40
CA ILE A 86 -7.19 2.39 4.59
C ILE A 86 -8.34 3.33 4.18
N ALA A 87 -8.13 4.15 3.15
CA ALA A 87 -9.14 5.12 2.71
C ALA A 87 -10.41 4.42 2.22
N ILE A 88 -10.28 3.31 1.49
CA ILE A 88 -11.44 2.58 0.96
C ILE A 88 -12.08 1.64 2.00
N LEU A 89 -11.31 1.09 2.94
CA LEU A 89 -11.78 0.18 3.98
C LEU A 89 -12.47 0.90 5.12
N CYS A 90 -11.97 2.08 5.50
CA CYS A 90 -12.44 2.84 6.65
C CYS A 90 -13.31 4.04 6.28
N ASP A 91 -13.54 4.30 4.99
CA ASP A 91 -14.30 5.47 4.51
C ASP A 91 -13.76 6.80 5.04
N VAL A 92 -12.43 6.95 4.97
CA VAL A 92 -11.70 8.15 5.39
C VAL A 92 -10.86 8.70 4.23
N PRO A 93 -10.48 9.99 4.27
CA PRO A 93 -9.48 10.53 3.35
C PRO A 93 -8.16 9.76 3.40
N ARG A 94 -7.31 9.92 2.37
CA ARG A 94 -5.95 9.36 2.36
C ARG A 94 -5.21 9.76 3.63
N THR A 95 -4.68 8.76 4.34
CA THR A 95 -3.99 8.97 5.62
C THR A 95 -2.52 9.38 5.46
N ALA A 96 -1.97 9.24 4.26
CA ALA A 96 -0.60 9.60 3.91
C ALA A 96 -0.50 9.98 2.43
N THR A 97 0.54 10.71 2.09
CA THR A 97 1.00 10.94 0.72
C THR A 97 1.93 9.80 0.31
N ILE A 98 1.78 9.28 -0.91
CA ILE A 98 2.70 8.29 -1.47
C ILE A 98 3.47 8.95 -2.61
N THR A 99 4.79 9.00 -2.51
CA THR A 99 5.66 9.63 -3.51
C THR A 99 6.66 8.65 -4.06
N ALA A 100 6.69 8.47 -5.37
CA ALA A 100 7.62 7.57 -6.04
C ALA A 100 9.07 8.01 -5.82
N THR A 101 9.94 7.09 -5.39
CA THR A 101 11.39 7.30 -5.24
C THR A 101 12.20 6.64 -6.37
N SER A 102 11.53 5.91 -7.24
CA SER A 102 12.01 5.43 -8.53
C SER A 102 10.82 5.36 -9.48
N LYS A 103 11.01 4.89 -10.73
CA LYS A 103 9.86 4.61 -11.61
C LYS A 103 8.96 3.58 -10.93
N LEU A 104 7.73 3.98 -10.61
CA LEU A 104 6.77 3.18 -9.87
C LEU A 104 5.66 2.69 -10.80
N ASP A 105 5.61 1.39 -11.02
CA ASP A 105 4.54 0.74 -11.78
C ASP A 105 3.52 0.15 -10.80
N THR A 106 2.24 0.48 -10.99
CA THR A 106 1.15 0.09 -10.08
C THR A 106 -0.05 -0.50 -10.81
N LEU A 107 -0.82 -1.31 -10.10
CA LEU A 107 -2.17 -1.72 -10.48
C LEU A 107 -3.16 -1.03 -9.56
N ARG A 108 -4.00 -0.17 -10.14
CA ARG A 108 -5.10 0.49 -9.46
C ARG A 108 -6.32 -0.43 -9.44
N VAL A 109 -6.84 -0.66 -8.25
CA VAL A 109 -8.04 -1.46 -7.96
C VAL A 109 -9.08 -0.52 -7.38
N SER A 110 -10.15 -0.25 -8.12
CA SER A 110 -11.24 0.60 -7.63
C SER A 110 -11.90 0.01 -6.39
N LYS A 111 -12.48 0.86 -5.55
CA LYS A 111 -13.20 0.45 -4.33
C LYS A 111 -14.26 -0.62 -4.64
N ASP A 112 -15.07 -0.42 -5.66
CA ASP A 112 -16.13 -1.36 -6.06
C ASP A 112 -15.56 -2.72 -6.48
N LEU A 113 -14.47 -2.71 -7.25
CA LEU A 113 -13.80 -3.93 -7.66
C LEU A 113 -13.18 -4.63 -6.45
N PHE A 114 -12.52 -3.89 -5.56
CA PHE A 114 -11.91 -4.42 -4.35
C PHE A 114 -12.94 -5.18 -3.49
N PHE A 115 -14.07 -4.55 -3.17
CA PHE A 115 -15.11 -5.20 -2.36
C PHE A 115 -15.79 -6.36 -3.10
N ARG A 116 -15.93 -6.29 -4.42
CA ARG A 116 -16.40 -7.43 -5.22
C ARG A 116 -15.45 -8.62 -5.10
N LEU A 117 -14.15 -8.39 -5.24
CA LEU A 117 -13.12 -9.43 -5.13
C LEU A 117 -13.08 -10.04 -3.73
N VAL A 118 -13.17 -9.22 -2.68
CA VAL A 118 -13.22 -9.69 -1.29
C VAL A 118 -14.44 -10.57 -1.02
N ASN A 119 -15.61 -10.19 -1.54
CA ASN A 119 -16.84 -10.96 -1.40
C ASN A 119 -16.81 -12.28 -2.19
N GLU A 120 -16.22 -12.26 -3.39
CA GLU A 120 -16.13 -13.45 -4.24
C GLU A 120 -15.00 -14.40 -3.79
N PHE A 121 -13.94 -13.86 -3.18
CA PHE A 121 -12.74 -14.59 -2.75
C PHE A 121 -12.38 -14.29 -1.29
N PRO A 122 -13.04 -14.93 -0.32
CA PRO A 122 -12.75 -14.72 1.11
C PRO A 122 -11.28 -14.98 1.49
N THR A 123 -10.58 -15.84 0.77
CA THR A 123 -9.13 -16.08 0.97
C THR A 123 -8.30 -14.82 0.70
N MET A 124 -8.69 -13.98 -0.26
CA MET A 124 -8.04 -12.69 -0.50
C MET A 124 -8.18 -11.76 0.71
N ALA A 125 -9.35 -11.76 1.37
CA ALA A 125 -9.57 -10.98 2.58
C ALA A 125 -8.60 -11.40 3.70
N VAL A 126 -8.36 -12.71 3.86
CA VAL A 126 -7.41 -13.24 4.85
C VAL A 126 -5.99 -12.79 4.54
N GLU A 127 -5.57 -12.81 3.29
CA GLU A 127 -4.22 -12.34 2.91
C GLU A 127 -4.07 -10.82 3.08
N ILE A 128 -5.10 -10.03 2.78
CA ILE A 128 -5.12 -8.58 3.09
C ILE A 128 -4.98 -8.36 4.59
N MET A 129 -5.76 -9.08 5.41
CA MET A 129 -5.67 -8.96 6.87
C MET A 129 -4.28 -9.35 7.39
N ARG A 130 -3.65 -10.38 6.82
CA ARG A 130 -2.29 -10.80 7.18
C ARG A 130 -1.25 -9.72 6.84
N GLU A 131 -1.34 -9.13 5.66
CA GLU A 131 -0.48 -8.02 5.24
C GLU A 131 -0.64 -6.80 6.15
N LEU A 132 -1.89 -6.42 6.45
CA LEU A 132 -2.19 -5.33 7.38
C LEU A 132 -1.65 -5.60 8.79
N ALA A 133 -1.81 -6.84 9.29
CA ALA A 133 -1.28 -7.24 10.59
C ALA A 133 0.26 -7.16 10.63
N HIS A 134 0.93 -7.60 9.56
CA HIS A 134 2.39 -7.51 9.45
C HIS A 134 2.86 -6.05 9.47
N ARG A 135 2.20 -5.16 8.71
CA ARG A 135 2.52 -3.73 8.74
C ARG A 135 2.28 -3.09 10.09
N GLN A 136 1.16 -3.43 10.75
CA GLN A 136 0.86 -2.93 12.08
C GLN A 136 1.94 -3.34 13.08
N GLU A 137 2.42 -4.59 13.00
CA GLU A 137 3.54 -5.07 13.82
C GLU A 137 4.82 -4.27 13.56
N GLN A 138 5.19 -4.04 12.29
CA GLN A 138 6.36 -3.23 11.93
C GLN A 138 6.24 -1.79 12.44
N SER A 139 5.09 -1.15 12.27
CA SER A 139 4.84 0.21 12.79
C SER A 139 4.93 0.26 14.32
N ASN A 140 4.42 -0.75 15.03
CA ASN A 140 4.52 -0.82 16.49
C ASN A 140 5.98 -0.97 16.96
N LEU A 141 6.80 -1.75 16.24
CA LEU A 141 8.23 -1.88 16.53
C LEU A 141 8.96 -0.55 16.32
N GLN A 142 8.70 0.15 15.21
CA GLN A 142 9.27 1.47 14.92
C GLN A 142 8.87 2.49 16.00
N LEU A 143 7.60 2.50 16.40
CA LEU A 143 7.11 3.39 17.47
C LEU A 143 7.79 3.11 18.81
N THR A 144 8.01 1.84 19.13
CA THR A 144 8.72 1.44 20.36
C THR A 144 10.17 1.94 20.35
N GLN A 145 10.87 1.78 19.24
CA GLN A 145 12.24 2.28 19.07
C GLN A 145 12.32 3.81 19.16
N ALA A 146 11.39 4.51 18.51
CA ALA A 146 11.32 5.97 18.58
C ALA A 146 11.12 6.46 20.02
N ASN A 147 10.19 5.85 20.76
CA ASN A 147 9.92 6.19 22.16
C ASN A 147 11.11 5.91 23.08
N GLN A 148 11.85 4.81 22.85
CA GLN A 148 13.08 4.54 23.60
C GLN A 148 14.13 5.62 23.38
N ARG A 149 14.33 6.03 22.12
CA ARG A 149 15.31 7.06 21.76
C ARG A 149 14.96 8.44 22.32
N ILE A 150 13.68 8.80 22.36
CA ILE A 150 13.22 10.04 23.01
C ILE A 150 13.60 10.04 24.49
N ARG A 151 13.31 8.95 25.23
CA ARG A 151 13.68 8.83 26.65
C ARG A 151 15.18 8.92 26.89
N GLU A 152 16.00 8.32 26.02
CA GLU A 152 17.45 8.42 26.13
C GLU A 152 17.96 9.86 25.94
N LEU A 153 17.34 10.64 25.05
CA LEU A 153 17.69 12.04 24.82
C LEU A 153 17.27 12.91 26.01
N GLU A 154 16.07 12.70 26.55
CA GLU A 154 15.58 13.39 27.75
C GLU A 154 16.50 13.15 28.94
N ASN A 155 16.91 11.90 29.16
CA ASN A 155 17.82 11.52 30.25
C ASN A 155 19.25 12.07 30.10
N ARG A 156 19.67 12.46 28.89
CA ARG A 156 20.99 13.08 28.64
C ARG A 156 20.97 14.60 28.79
N ALA A 157 19.78 15.20 28.71
CA ALA A 157 19.58 16.65 28.78
C ALA A 157 19.28 17.17 30.19
N GLY A 158 18.98 16.27 31.15
CA GLY A 158 18.81 16.56 32.58
C GLY A 158 20.02 16.14 33.40
#